data_AF-A0A4Q5R288-F1
#
_entry.id   AF-A0A4Q5R288-F1
#
_cell.length_a   1.000
_cell.length_b   1.000
_cell.length_c   1.000
_cell.angle_alpha   90.00
_cell.angle_beta   90.00
_cell.angle_gamma   90.00
#
_symmetry.space_group_name_H-M   'P 1'
#
loop_
_entity.id
_entity.type
_entity.pdbx_description
1 polymer ?
#
loop_
_entity_poly.entity_id
_entity_poly.type
_entity_poly.pdbx_seq_one_letter_code
_entity_poly.pdbx_strand_id
1 'polypeptide(L)'
;TTDPRKTAIFGTSTGGGMTLAMVLRAKAEGLPLPAAIAPGTPWADLTETGDTYATNEWVDNILVTWKGWLGRAALLYAAGHDLKDPMLSPIYGDFSGFPPAILTSGTRDLFLSNTVRTHRKLRRAGVEADLNVYEGMSHAEYALNADAPETKEAFTDIATFFDKHLAK
;
A
#
# COMPACT_ATOMS: atom_id res chain seq x y z
N THR A 1 2.98 16.83 -21.80
CA THR A 1 2.64 15.83 -20.76
C THR A 1 3.87 14.95 -20.52
N THR A 2 4.07 14.46 -19.31
CA THR A 2 5.21 13.58 -18.96
C THR A 2 4.95 12.15 -19.48
N ASP A 3 5.98 11.46 -19.98
CA ASP A 3 5.88 10.06 -20.40
C ASP A 3 5.55 9.16 -19.19
N PRO A 4 4.47 8.36 -19.21
CA PRO A 4 4.11 7.44 -18.12
C PRO A 4 5.23 6.49 -17.69
N ARG A 5 6.11 6.10 -18.63
CA ARG A 5 7.27 5.25 -18.33
C ARG A 5 8.36 5.96 -17.53
N LYS A 6 8.26 7.28 -17.38
CA LYS A 6 9.12 8.12 -16.52
C LYS A 6 8.41 8.54 -15.23
N THR A 7 7.29 7.89 -14.89
CA THR A 7 6.52 8.21 -13.69
C THR A 7 6.45 7.00 -12.76
N ALA A 8 6.52 7.29 -11.46
CA ALA A 8 6.17 6.36 -10.38
C ALA A 8 5.07 6.99 -9.53
N ILE A 9 4.27 6.15 -8.87
CA ILE A 9 3.30 6.59 -7.87
C ILE A 9 3.61 5.88 -6.57
N PHE A 10 3.75 6.64 -5.48
CA PHE A 10 3.94 6.08 -4.16
C PHE A 10 3.03 6.79 -3.16
N GLY A 11 2.75 6.10 -2.07
CA GLY A 11 1.92 6.63 -1.01
C GLY A 11 1.87 5.67 0.15
N THR A 12 1.49 6.22 1.31
CA THR A 12 1.43 5.49 2.57
C THR A 12 0.00 5.45 3.08
N SER A 13 -0.41 4.36 3.76
CA SER A 13 -1.74 4.28 4.38
C SER A 13 -2.87 4.41 3.35
N THR A 14 -3.80 5.36 3.55
CA THR A 14 -4.79 5.77 2.55
C THR A 14 -4.16 6.11 1.21
N GLY A 15 -3.00 6.79 1.19
CA GLY A 15 -2.26 7.08 -0.04
C GLY A 15 -1.70 5.83 -0.72
N GLY A 16 -1.34 4.81 0.07
CA GLY A 16 -0.95 3.50 -0.45
C GLY A 16 -2.13 2.75 -1.06
N GLY A 17 -3.30 2.82 -0.40
CA GLY A 17 -4.57 2.33 -0.97
C GLY A 17 -4.93 3.06 -2.27
N MET A 18 -4.85 4.40 -2.29
CA MET A 18 -5.10 5.20 -3.49
C MET A 18 -4.11 4.92 -4.62
N THR A 19 -2.85 4.62 -4.31
CA THR A 19 -1.87 4.17 -5.33
C THR A 19 -2.38 2.94 -6.07
N LEU A 20 -2.92 1.95 -5.35
CA LEU A 20 -3.50 0.74 -5.94
C LEU A 20 -4.81 1.05 -6.69
N ALA A 21 -5.70 1.85 -6.10
CA ALA A 21 -6.97 2.24 -6.70
C ALA A 21 -6.78 3.02 -8.01
N MET A 22 -5.80 3.92 -8.05
CA MET A 22 -5.43 4.68 -9.25
C MET A 22 -4.97 3.76 -10.39
N VAL A 23 -4.17 2.74 -10.09
CA VAL A 23 -3.78 1.75 -11.11
C VAL A 23 -4.98 0.95 -11.61
N LEU A 24 -5.88 0.50 -10.71
CA LEU A 24 -7.12 -0.16 -11.13
C LEU A 24 -7.96 0.73 -12.03
N ARG A 25 -8.10 2.02 -11.67
CA ARG A 25 -8.89 2.99 -12.42
C ARG A 25 -8.27 3.26 -13.79
N ALA A 26 -6.97 3.52 -13.85
CA ALA A 26 -6.25 3.75 -15.09
C ALA A 26 -6.37 2.55 -16.04
N LYS A 27 -6.25 1.31 -15.52
CA LYS A 27 -6.51 0.09 -16.29
C LYS A 27 -7.93 0.06 -16.85
N ALA A 28 -8.94 0.32 -16.02
CA ALA A 28 -10.35 0.28 -16.42
C ALA A 28 -10.66 1.31 -17.52
N GLU A 29 -9.96 2.45 -17.52
CA GLU A 29 -10.10 3.52 -18.51
C GLU A 29 -9.17 3.36 -19.73
N GLY A 30 -8.36 2.29 -19.78
CA GLY A 30 -7.40 2.07 -20.88
C GLY A 30 -6.28 3.12 -20.93
N LEU A 31 -5.98 3.77 -19.80
CA LEU A 31 -4.94 4.77 -19.69
C LEU A 31 -3.56 4.11 -19.53
N PRO A 32 -2.49 4.77 -19.99
CA PRO A 32 -1.13 4.35 -19.70
C PRO A 32 -0.87 4.28 -18.18
N LEU A 33 -0.14 3.26 -17.75
CA LEU A 33 0.22 3.03 -16.35
C LEU A 33 1.61 3.62 -16.02
N PRO A 34 1.88 3.97 -14.74
CA PRO A 34 3.22 4.35 -14.32
C PRO A 34 4.20 3.18 -14.47
N ALA A 35 5.49 3.46 -14.52
CA ALA A 35 6.53 2.44 -14.64
C ALA A 35 6.69 1.59 -13.38
N ALA A 36 6.41 2.16 -12.20
CA ALA A 36 6.50 1.47 -10.93
C ALA A 36 5.58 2.12 -9.89
N ILE A 37 5.26 1.38 -8.83
CA ILE A 37 4.53 1.89 -7.67
C ILE A 37 5.20 1.53 -6.35
N ALA A 38 4.98 2.35 -5.31
CA ALA A 38 5.39 2.00 -3.94
C ALA A 38 4.26 2.24 -2.92
N PRO A 39 3.29 1.32 -2.81
CA PRO A 39 2.23 1.40 -1.81
C PRO A 39 2.75 0.88 -0.47
N GLY A 40 3.09 1.80 0.44
CA GLY A 40 3.55 1.48 1.78
C GLY A 40 2.40 1.43 2.78
N THR A 41 2.39 0.42 3.65
CA THR A 41 1.33 0.09 4.60
C THR A 41 -0.08 0.42 4.05
N PRO A 42 -0.43 -0.10 2.86
CA PRO A 42 -1.60 0.40 2.15
C PRO A 42 -2.86 0.00 2.90
N TRP A 43 -3.80 0.94 3.05
CA TRP A 43 -5.16 0.61 3.48
C TRP A 43 -5.93 -0.03 2.31
N ALA A 44 -5.50 -1.23 1.92
CA ALA A 44 -5.98 -1.92 0.73
C ALA A 44 -7.33 -2.64 0.94
N ASP A 45 -7.73 -2.82 2.19
CA ASP A 45 -8.98 -3.43 2.63
C ASP A 45 -9.56 -2.57 3.76
N LEU A 46 -10.68 -1.89 3.50
CA LEU A 46 -11.36 -1.03 4.49
C LEU A 46 -12.14 -1.85 5.53
N THR A 47 -12.36 -3.13 5.26
CA THR A 47 -12.94 -4.05 6.25
C THR A 47 -11.90 -4.43 7.31
N GLU A 48 -12.35 -5.03 8.42
CA GLU A 48 -11.46 -5.60 9.45
C GLU A 48 -10.89 -6.97 9.02
N THR A 49 -10.51 -7.13 7.74
CA THR A 49 -10.01 -8.42 7.22
C THR A 49 -8.49 -8.46 7.25
N GLY A 50 -7.93 -9.39 8.02
CA GLY A 50 -6.50 -9.68 8.10
C GLY A 50 -6.07 -9.90 9.55
N ASP A 51 -5.20 -10.87 9.77
CA ASP A 51 -4.82 -11.34 11.11
C ASP A 51 -4.26 -10.22 11.99
N THR A 52 -3.52 -9.28 11.40
CA THR A 52 -2.84 -8.20 12.13
C THR A 52 -3.80 -7.13 12.66
N TYR A 53 -5.05 -7.06 12.20
CA TYR A 53 -6.07 -6.26 12.88
C TYR A 53 -6.33 -6.77 14.30
N ALA A 54 -6.16 -8.08 14.55
CA ALA A 54 -6.31 -8.69 15.85
C ALA A 54 -4.97 -8.83 16.59
N THR A 55 -3.93 -9.34 15.92
CA THR A 55 -2.65 -9.61 16.61
C THR A 55 -1.85 -8.35 16.93
N ASN A 56 -2.02 -7.29 16.14
CA ASN A 56 -1.38 -6.00 16.38
C ASN A 56 -2.35 -4.95 16.96
N GLU A 57 -3.57 -5.36 17.34
CA GLU A 57 -4.47 -4.50 18.12
C GLU A 57 -3.77 -4.12 19.44
N TRP A 58 -3.69 -2.82 19.75
CA TRP A 58 -2.96 -2.27 20.90
C TRP A 58 -1.43 -2.46 20.89
N VAL A 59 -0.88 -3.06 19.84
CA VAL A 59 0.58 -3.14 19.58
C VAL A 59 1.00 -2.01 18.65
N ASP A 60 0.20 -1.75 17.62
CA ASP A 60 0.38 -0.59 16.75
C ASP A 60 0.11 0.71 17.55
N ASN A 61 1.10 1.59 17.65
CA ASN A 61 1.01 2.82 18.43
C ASN A 61 0.44 4.02 17.65
N ILE A 62 0.12 3.87 16.36
CA ILE A 62 -0.41 4.93 15.49
C ILE A 62 -1.90 4.71 15.22
N LEU A 63 -2.26 3.55 14.66
CA LEU A 63 -3.65 3.20 14.33
C LEU A 63 -4.39 2.55 15.51
N VAL A 64 -3.66 1.85 16.38
CA VAL A 64 -4.15 1.23 17.63
C VAL A 64 -5.17 0.11 17.44
N THR A 65 -6.34 0.41 16.87
CA THR A 65 -7.43 -0.56 16.68
C THR A 65 -8.38 -0.10 15.56
N TRP A 66 -8.90 -1.08 14.80
CA TRP A 66 -9.95 -0.83 13.81
C TRP A 66 -11.27 -0.40 14.47
N LYS A 67 -11.58 -0.90 15.67
CA LYS A 67 -12.84 -0.64 16.39
C LYS A 67 -12.96 0.80 16.91
N GLY A 68 -11.88 1.58 16.82
CA GLY A 68 -11.81 2.98 17.20
C GLY A 68 -12.22 3.94 16.07
N TRP A 69 -11.39 4.97 15.87
CA TRP A 69 -11.63 5.98 14.84
C TRP A 69 -11.51 5.41 13.42
N LEU A 70 -10.64 4.41 13.22
CA LEU A 70 -10.33 3.87 11.91
C LEU A 70 -11.55 3.24 11.20
N GLY A 71 -12.31 2.37 11.88
CA GLY A 71 -13.53 1.78 11.32
C GLY A 71 -14.60 2.83 11.02
N ARG A 72 -14.69 3.89 11.83
CA ARG A 72 -15.59 5.03 11.55
C ARG A 72 -15.15 5.82 10.32
N ALA A 73 -13.84 6.01 10.15
CA ALA A 73 -13.28 6.65 8.96
C ALA A 73 -13.54 5.81 7.70
N ALA A 74 -13.45 4.48 7.77
CA ALA A 74 -13.81 3.59 6.66
C ALA A 74 -15.27 3.76 6.24
N LEU A 75 -16.20 3.74 7.21
CA LEU A 75 -17.63 3.90 6.94
C LEU A 75 -17.95 5.30 6.38
N LEU A 76 -17.29 6.35 6.89
CA LEU A 76 -17.45 7.71 6.38
C LEU A 76 -16.94 7.82 4.94
N TYR A 77 -15.75 7.29 4.66
CA TYR A 77 -15.15 7.32 3.33
C TYR A 77 -15.99 6.54 2.31
N ALA A 78 -16.54 5.40 2.72
CA ALA A 78 -17.40 4.59 1.86
C ALA A 78 -18.75 5.25 1.54
N ALA A 79 -19.22 6.20 2.36
CA ALA A 79 -20.47 6.93 2.12
C ALA A 79 -21.68 6.02 1.78
N GLY A 80 -21.76 4.84 2.40
CA GLY A 80 -22.82 3.84 2.17
C GLY A 80 -22.56 2.83 1.04
N HIS A 81 -21.44 2.93 0.33
CA HIS A 81 -20.98 1.89 -0.60
C HIS A 81 -20.48 0.65 0.14
N ASP A 82 -20.48 -0.50 -0.53
CA ASP A 82 -19.86 -1.72 -0.01
C ASP A 82 -18.36 -1.48 0.23
N LEU A 83 -17.88 -1.78 1.43
CA LEU A 83 -16.47 -1.68 1.77
C LEU A 83 -15.59 -2.59 0.89
N LYS A 84 -16.16 -3.61 0.25
CA LYS A 84 -15.46 -4.48 -0.71
C LYS A 84 -15.46 -3.96 -2.16
N ASP A 85 -16.03 -2.78 -2.43
CA ASP A 85 -15.89 -2.12 -3.73
C ASP A 85 -14.38 -1.97 -4.06
N PRO A 86 -13.89 -2.48 -5.21
CA PRO A 86 -12.48 -2.38 -5.59
C PRO A 86 -11.91 -0.95 -5.68
N MET A 87 -12.76 0.08 -5.82
CA MET A 87 -12.32 1.48 -5.80
C MET A 87 -12.14 2.02 -4.38
N LEU A 88 -12.71 1.35 -3.37
CA LEU A 88 -12.53 1.67 -1.95
C LEU A 88 -11.49 0.75 -1.31
N SER A 89 -11.57 -0.55 -1.61
CA SER A 89 -10.67 -1.62 -1.15
C SER A 89 -10.02 -2.32 -2.34
N PRO A 90 -8.91 -1.78 -2.86
CA PRO A 90 -8.23 -2.30 -4.05
C PRO A 90 -7.86 -3.78 -3.98
N ILE A 91 -7.72 -4.35 -2.78
CA ILE A 91 -7.43 -5.78 -2.61
C ILE A 91 -8.46 -6.69 -3.27
N TYR A 92 -9.65 -6.20 -3.61
CA TYR A 92 -10.69 -6.95 -4.32
C TYR A 92 -10.66 -6.78 -5.85
N GLY A 93 -9.87 -5.84 -6.39
CA GLY A 93 -9.75 -5.59 -7.84
C GLY A 93 -8.79 -6.53 -8.59
N ASP A 94 -8.79 -6.48 -9.92
CA ASP A 94 -7.90 -7.31 -10.74
C ASP A 94 -6.47 -6.73 -10.83
N PHE A 95 -5.48 -7.51 -10.35
CA PHE A 95 -4.07 -7.11 -10.29
C PHE A 95 -3.25 -7.53 -11.52
N SER A 96 -3.86 -8.18 -12.52
CA SER A 96 -3.16 -8.54 -13.76
C SER A 96 -2.60 -7.28 -14.45
N GLY A 97 -1.39 -7.33 -14.98
CA GLY A 97 -0.79 -6.18 -15.68
C GLY A 97 -0.57 -4.93 -14.81
N PHE A 98 -0.54 -5.05 -13.48
CA PHE A 98 -0.07 -3.96 -12.62
C PHE A 98 1.41 -3.63 -12.88
N PRO A 99 1.83 -2.38 -12.62
CA PRO A 99 3.24 -2.03 -12.60
C PRO A 99 4.02 -2.81 -11.53
N PRO A 100 5.34 -3.00 -11.71
CA PRO A 100 6.24 -3.40 -10.65
C PRO A 100 6.01 -2.60 -9.36
N ALA A 101 6.03 -3.28 -8.22
CA ALA A 101 5.72 -2.68 -6.93
C ALA A 101 6.78 -2.96 -5.86
N ILE A 102 7.04 -1.99 -4.99
CA ILE A 102 7.76 -2.20 -3.73
C ILE A 102 6.86 -1.80 -2.56
N LEU A 103 6.61 -2.71 -1.63
CA LEU A 103 5.71 -2.49 -0.49
C LEU A 103 6.52 -2.43 0.80
N THR A 104 6.15 -1.51 1.68
CA THR A 104 6.84 -1.32 2.97
C THR A 104 5.85 -1.38 4.11
N SER A 105 6.17 -2.12 5.18
CA SER A 105 5.38 -2.18 6.42
C SER A 105 6.32 -2.51 7.60
N GLY A 106 5.77 -2.80 8.77
CA GLY A 106 6.54 -3.16 9.95
C GLY A 106 5.86 -4.25 10.77
N THR A 107 6.60 -4.88 11.68
CA THR A 107 6.08 -6.04 12.44
C THR A 107 4.97 -5.68 13.42
N ARG A 108 4.89 -4.41 13.85
CA ARG A 108 3.83 -3.89 14.73
C ARG A 108 2.68 -3.23 13.98
N ASP A 109 2.78 -3.10 12.66
CA ASP A 109 1.81 -2.40 11.83
C ASP A 109 0.45 -3.13 11.83
N LEU A 110 -0.62 -2.42 12.19
CA LEU A 110 -2.00 -2.93 12.12
C LEU A 110 -2.35 -3.38 10.69
N PHE A 111 -1.80 -2.70 9.68
CA PHE A 111 -1.99 -2.99 8.26
C PHE A 111 -0.95 -3.95 7.66
N LEU A 112 -0.11 -4.60 8.47
CA LEU A 112 0.83 -5.60 7.96
C LEU A 112 0.13 -6.66 7.09
N SER A 113 -1.04 -7.14 7.51
CA SER A 113 -1.87 -8.08 6.73
C SER A 113 -2.30 -7.50 5.38
N ASN A 114 -2.69 -6.21 5.33
CA ASN A 114 -3.03 -5.56 4.07
C ASN A 114 -1.83 -5.50 3.13
N THR A 115 -0.66 -5.15 3.66
CA THR A 115 0.60 -5.10 2.90
C THR A 115 0.98 -6.47 2.34
N VAL A 116 1.04 -7.50 3.19
CA VAL A 116 1.47 -8.84 2.75
C VAL A 116 0.44 -9.51 1.83
N ARG A 117 -0.88 -9.30 2.06
CA ARG A 117 -1.94 -9.80 1.15
C ARG A 117 -1.84 -9.13 -0.21
N THR A 118 -1.64 -7.82 -0.25
CA THR A 118 -1.44 -7.05 -1.49
C THR A 118 -0.22 -7.56 -2.25
N HIS A 119 0.93 -7.68 -1.58
CA HIS A 119 2.15 -8.24 -2.16
C HIS A 119 1.89 -9.65 -2.73
N ARG A 120 1.26 -10.55 -1.97
CA ARG A 120 0.97 -11.91 -2.45
C ARG A 120 0.02 -11.91 -3.64
N LYS A 121 -0.96 -11.00 -3.68
CA LYS A 121 -1.87 -10.86 -4.81
C LYS A 121 -1.15 -10.39 -6.08
N LEU A 122 -0.25 -9.41 -5.97
CA LEU A 122 0.59 -8.96 -7.07
C LEU A 122 1.44 -10.11 -7.63
N ARG A 123 2.14 -10.84 -6.75
CA ARG A 123 2.96 -12.00 -7.16
C ARG A 123 2.13 -13.09 -7.87
N ARG A 124 0.92 -13.39 -7.36
CA ARG A 124 0.00 -14.36 -8.01
C ARG A 124 -0.50 -13.89 -9.38
N ALA A 125 -0.55 -12.57 -9.61
CA ALA A 125 -0.89 -11.98 -10.89
C ALA A 125 0.31 -11.87 -11.87
N GLY A 126 1.48 -12.41 -11.49
CA GLY A 126 2.69 -12.36 -12.32
C GLY A 126 3.44 -11.03 -12.26
N VAL A 127 3.11 -10.16 -11.31
CA VAL A 127 3.72 -8.83 -11.15
C VAL A 127 5.00 -8.93 -10.31
N GLU A 128 6.05 -8.21 -10.72
CA GLU A 128 7.24 -8.01 -9.88
C GLU A 128 6.82 -7.22 -8.63
N ALA A 129 7.02 -7.82 -7.45
CA ALA A 129 6.67 -7.17 -6.20
C ALA A 129 7.71 -7.50 -5.14
N ASP A 130 8.31 -6.46 -4.58
CA ASP A 130 9.23 -6.52 -3.45
C ASP A 130 8.48 -6.13 -2.16
N LEU A 131 8.92 -6.67 -1.03
CA LEU A 131 8.29 -6.45 0.27
C LEU A 131 9.34 -6.25 1.35
N ASN A 132 9.35 -5.06 1.94
CA ASN A 132 10.15 -4.70 3.10
C ASN A 132 9.27 -4.69 4.35
N VAL A 133 9.67 -5.44 5.37
CA VAL A 133 9.03 -5.45 6.68
C VAL A 133 10.07 -5.12 7.74
N TYR A 134 9.95 -3.95 8.35
CA TYR A 134 10.88 -3.48 9.37
C TYR A 134 10.46 -3.95 10.77
N GLU A 135 11.41 -4.52 11.51
CA GLU A 135 11.17 -4.95 12.89
C GLU A 135 10.84 -3.76 13.78
N GLY A 136 9.82 -3.90 14.63
CA GLY A 136 9.43 -2.92 15.64
C GLY A 136 8.62 -1.74 15.11
N MET A 137 8.56 -1.52 13.79
CA MET A 137 7.82 -0.41 13.19
C MET A 137 6.32 -0.68 13.17
N SER A 138 5.55 0.30 13.61
CA SER A 138 4.09 0.38 13.50
C SER A 138 3.69 1.05 12.19
N HIS A 139 2.40 1.31 12.02
CA HIS A 139 1.86 1.94 10.83
C HIS A 139 2.60 3.22 10.43
N ALA A 140 3.18 3.21 9.23
CA ALA A 140 3.89 4.33 8.59
C ALA A 140 5.14 4.84 9.33
N GLU A 141 5.59 4.23 10.43
CA GLU A 141 6.72 4.73 11.23
C GLU A 141 8.03 4.81 10.43
N TYR A 142 8.20 3.97 9.40
CA TYR A 142 9.32 4.02 8.44
C TYR A 142 9.44 5.35 7.67
N ALA A 143 8.47 6.26 7.79
CA ALA A 143 8.47 7.57 7.13
C ALA A 143 8.33 8.75 8.09
N LEU A 144 8.24 8.54 9.41
CA LEU A 144 7.98 9.61 10.38
C LEU A 144 9.23 10.31 10.92
N ASN A 145 10.39 9.64 10.86
CA ASN A 145 11.66 10.18 11.32
C ASN A 145 12.74 10.05 10.24
N ALA A 146 13.07 11.15 9.57
CA ALA A 146 14.08 11.18 8.50
C ALA A 146 15.50 10.80 8.96
N ASP A 147 15.79 10.92 10.26
CA ASP A 147 17.10 10.58 10.82
C ASP A 147 17.25 9.10 11.19
N ALA A 148 16.13 8.36 11.30
CA ALA A 148 16.14 6.94 11.62
C ALA A 148 16.85 6.13 10.51
N PRO A 149 17.72 5.16 10.85
CA PRO A 149 18.36 4.30 9.88
C PRO A 149 17.37 3.58 8.95
N GLU A 150 16.28 3.07 9.51
CA GLU A 150 15.24 2.33 8.79
C GLU A 150 14.52 3.21 7.76
N THR A 151 14.28 4.48 8.07
CA THR A 151 13.70 5.44 7.13
C THR A 151 14.63 5.67 5.94
N LYS A 152 15.92 5.86 6.20
CA LYS A 152 16.92 6.05 5.13
C LYS A 152 17.02 4.82 4.26
N GLU A 153 16.99 3.63 4.87
CA GLU A 153 16.98 2.35 4.15
C GLU A 153 15.71 2.22 3.28
N ALA A 154 14.53 2.40 3.86
CA ALA A 154 13.25 2.28 3.15
C ALA A 154 13.17 3.17 1.91
N PHE A 155 13.56 4.45 2.02
CA PHE A 155 13.55 5.36 0.88
C PHE A 155 14.68 5.11 -0.12
N THR A 156 15.82 4.57 0.32
CA THR A 156 16.90 4.14 -0.59
C THR A 156 16.47 2.95 -1.43
N ASP A 157 15.78 1.98 -0.82
CA ASP A 157 15.24 0.82 -1.52
C ASP A 157 14.15 1.21 -2.51
N ILE A 158 13.23 2.10 -2.11
CA ILE A 158 12.20 2.64 -3.01
C ILE A 158 12.84 3.39 -4.19
N ALA A 159 13.83 4.24 -3.93
CA ALA A 159 14.53 4.97 -4.99
C ALA A 159 15.25 4.02 -5.95
N THR A 160 15.98 3.03 -5.42
CA THR A 160 16.68 2.01 -6.21
C THR A 160 15.70 1.19 -7.05
N PHE A 161 14.56 0.82 -6.49
CA PHE A 161 13.49 0.12 -7.21
C PHE A 161 12.95 0.99 -8.35
N PHE A 162 12.73 2.29 -8.12
CA PHE A 162 12.29 3.20 -9.18
C PHE A 162 13.35 3.40 -10.26
N ASP A 163 14.62 3.58 -9.90
CA ASP A 163 15.71 3.72 -10.86
C ASP A 163 15.87 2.50 -11.79
N LYS A 164 15.53 1.30 -11.29
CA LYS A 164 15.51 0.06 -12.07
C LYS A 164 14.41 0.05 -13.14
N HIS A 165 13.25 0.64 -12.85
CA HIS A 165 12.03 0.49 -13.67
C HIS A 165 11.70 1.73 -14.52
N LEU A 166 12.09 2.93 -14.09
CA LEU A 166 11.79 4.16 -14.82
C LEU A 166 12.67 4.29 -16.06
N ALA A 167 12.05 4.69 -17.18
CA ALA A 167 12.76 4.99 -18.40
C ALA A 167 13.65 6.24 -18.21
N LYS A 168 14.87 6.19 -18.74
CA LYS A 168 15.84 7.30 -18.72
C LYS A 168 15.45 8.39 -19.72
#